data_AF-U4L1Q0-F1
#
_entry.id   AF-U4L1Q0-F1
#
_cell.length_a   1.000
_cell.length_b   1.000
_cell.length_c   1.000
_cell.angle_alpha   90.00
_cell.angle_beta   90.00
_cell.angle_gamma   90.00
#
_symmetry.space_group_name_H-M   'P 1'
#
loop_
_entity.id
_entity.type
_entity.pdbx_description
1 polymer ?
#
loop_
_entity_poly.entity_id
_entity_poly.type
_entity_poly.pdbx_seq_one_letter_code
_entity_poly.pdbx_strand_id
1 'polypeptide(L)'
;MTLQPSLSVSPTGLEDPPSYCSLGSCRNTGEKRCGKCYMQPYCSRACEKLDWKLHKKHCDRGAAASKVLNPDPEETVPEYVDPPAYEEGR
;
A
#
# COMPACT_ATOMS: atom_id res chain seq x y z
N MET A 1 -15.19 38.71 -30.75
CA MET A 1 -15.40 37.44 -30.01
C MET A 1 -14.04 36.77 -29.83
N THR A 2 -13.43 36.86 -28.65
CA THR A 2 -12.12 36.24 -28.40
C THR A 2 -12.33 34.82 -27.92
N LEU A 3 -11.97 33.84 -28.74
CA LEU A 3 -11.98 32.43 -28.37
C LEU A 3 -10.78 32.15 -27.45
N GLN A 4 -11.03 31.74 -26.22
CA GLN A 4 -9.99 31.26 -25.31
C GLN A 4 -9.60 29.82 -25.70
N PRO A 5 -8.31 29.45 -25.72
CA PRO A 5 -7.92 28.07 -25.93
C PRO A 5 -8.29 27.24 -24.70
N SER A 6 -9.15 26.24 -24.89
CA SER A 6 -9.46 25.23 -23.89
C SER A 6 -8.25 24.32 -23.71
N LEU A 7 -7.52 24.48 -22.61
CA LEU A 7 -6.46 23.56 -22.22
C LEU A 7 -7.10 22.28 -21.69
N SER A 8 -7.23 21.28 -22.56
CA SER A 8 -7.63 19.91 -22.20
C SER A 8 -6.51 19.23 -21.40
N VAL A 9 -6.43 19.51 -20.10
CA VAL A 9 -5.63 18.71 -19.18
C VAL A 9 -6.44 17.47 -18.82
N SER A 10 -6.15 16.36 -19.48
CA SER A 10 -6.67 15.05 -19.11
C SER A 10 -5.94 14.55 -17.86
N PRO A 11 -6.63 14.22 -16.75
CA PRO A 11 -6.00 13.53 -15.63
C PRO A 11 -5.80 12.07 -16.03
N THR A 12 -4.61 11.75 -16.50
CA THR A 12 -4.16 10.37 -16.62
C THR A 12 -3.81 9.85 -15.23
N GLY A 13 -4.50 8.80 -14.80
CA GLY A 13 -4.04 7.87 -13.76
C GLY A 13 -3.96 8.38 -12.32
N LEU A 14 -4.50 7.60 -11.39
CA LEU A 14 -4.29 7.77 -9.94
C LEU A 14 -2.86 7.37 -9.54
N GLU A 15 -1.85 8.07 -10.06
CA GLU A 15 -0.48 7.90 -9.58
C GLU A 15 -0.39 8.46 -8.15
N ASP A 16 -0.15 7.57 -7.17
CA ASP A 16 0.10 7.98 -5.79
C ASP A 16 1.30 8.94 -5.79
N PRO A 17 1.16 10.14 -5.20
CA PRO A 17 2.21 11.13 -5.25
C PRO A 17 3.51 10.55 -4.70
N PRO A 18 4.66 10.81 -5.33
CA PRO A 18 5.92 10.23 -4.89
C PRO A 18 6.19 10.60 -3.44
N SER A 19 6.36 9.57 -2.60
CA SER A 19 6.75 9.77 -1.21
C SER A 19 8.16 10.35 -1.15
N TYR A 20 8.36 11.42 -0.38
CA TYR A 20 9.67 12.08 -0.25
C TYR A 20 10.44 11.59 0.98
N CYS A 21 11.76 11.72 0.96
CA CYS A 21 12.59 11.43 2.12
C CYS A 21 12.19 12.34 3.29
N SER A 22 12.00 11.73 4.46
CA SER A 22 11.52 12.45 5.63
C SER A 22 12.57 13.30 6.35
N LEU A 23 13.86 13.11 6.02
CA LEU A 23 14.91 13.97 6.55
C LEU A 23 14.72 15.36 5.94
N GLY A 24 14.41 16.38 6.76
CA GLY A 24 14.02 17.71 6.27
C GLY A 24 15.07 18.44 5.42
N SER A 25 16.34 18.04 5.48
CA SER A 25 17.41 18.56 4.62
C SER A 25 17.60 17.79 3.29
N CYS A 26 16.86 16.69 3.09
CA CYS A 26 16.92 15.83 1.91
C CYS A 26 15.68 16.03 1.03
N ARG A 27 15.87 16.07 -0.29
CA ARG A 27 14.80 16.29 -1.29
C ARG A 27 14.62 15.12 -2.26
N ASN A 28 15.30 14.00 -1.98
CA ASN A 28 15.19 12.78 -2.77
C ASN A 28 13.86 12.07 -2.47
N THR A 29 13.44 11.21 -3.38
CA THR A 29 12.31 10.29 -3.16
C THR A 29 12.62 9.29 -2.05
N GLY A 30 11.63 9.01 -1.24
CA GLY A 30 11.69 8.12 -0.09
C GLY A 30 11.34 6.69 -0.49
N GLU A 31 12.23 6.05 -1.25
CA GLU A 31 12.02 4.70 -1.80
C GLU A 31 11.97 3.60 -0.73
N LYS A 32 12.56 3.85 0.45
CA LYS A 32 12.73 2.86 1.52
C LYS A 32 11.98 3.32 2.75
N ARG A 33 11.41 2.41 3.53
CA ARG A 33 10.75 2.75 4.80
C ARG A 33 11.61 2.35 5.98
N CYS A 34 11.41 3.00 7.13
CA CYS A 34 12.06 2.62 8.37
C CYS A 34 11.93 1.10 8.62
N GLY A 35 13.02 0.41 8.88
CA GLY A 35 13.01 -1.06 9.05
C GLY A 35 12.29 -1.55 10.32
N LYS A 36 11.96 -0.64 11.26
CA LYS A 36 11.26 -0.99 12.51
C LYS A 36 9.75 -0.71 12.41
N CYS A 37 9.38 0.49 11.95
CA CYS A 37 8.00 0.94 11.98
C CYS A 37 7.32 0.92 10.61
N TYR A 38 8.08 0.84 9.52
CA TYR A 38 7.61 0.90 8.14
C TYR A 38 6.74 2.13 7.81
N MET A 39 6.76 3.18 8.65
CA MET A 39 5.94 4.39 8.45
C MET A 39 6.71 5.50 7.74
N GLN A 40 7.94 5.80 8.19
CA GLN A 40 8.68 6.94 7.64
C GLN A 40 9.48 6.56 6.38
N PRO A 41 9.28 7.28 5.26
CA PRO A 41 10.04 7.10 4.03
C PRO A 41 11.42 7.79 4.06
N TYR A 42 12.44 7.13 3.52
CA TYR A 42 13.82 7.61 3.41
C TYR A 42 14.42 7.16 2.07
N CYS A 43 15.29 8.00 1.48
CA CYS A 43 16.02 7.58 0.28
C CYS A 43 17.13 6.56 0.61
N SER A 44 17.69 6.62 1.83
CA SER A 44 18.83 5.82 2.25
C SER A 44 18.88 5.60 3.76
N ARG A 45 19.63 4.57 4.17
CA ARG A 45 19.90 4.28 5.60
C ARG A 45 20.64 5.41 6.30
N ALA A 46 21.43 6.21 5.56
CA ALA A 46 22.09 7.38 6.10
C ALA A 46 21.07 8.46 6.54
N CYS A 47 20.06 8.73 5.72
CA CYS A 47 19.00 9.68 6.07
C CYS A 47 18.18 9.22 7.28
N GLU A 48 17.88 7.92 7.37
CA GLU A 48 17.21 7.35 8.54
C GLU A 48 18.04 7.51 9.82
N LYS A 49 19.37 7.27 9.76
CA LYS A 49 20.25 7.43 10.93
C LYS A 49 20.37 8.89 11.38
N LEU A 50 20.39 9.84 10.43
CA LEU A 50 20.42 11.27 10.75
C LEU A 50 19.12 11.71 11.41
N ASP A 51 17.99 11.25 10.89
CA ASP A 51 16.66 11.56 11.43
C ASP A 51 16.35 10.81 12.75
N TRP A 52 17.07 9.72 13.04
CA TRP A 52 16.83 8.83 14.19
C TRP A 52 16.67 9.56 15.52
N LYS A 53 17.42 10.65 15.75
CA LYS A 53 17.34 11.45 16.98
C LYS A 53 15.92 11.98 17.24
N LEU A 54 15.20 12.34 16.18
CA LEU A 54 13.82 12.82 16.21
C LEU A 54 12.84 11.65 16.03
N HIS A 55 13.06 10.83 15.00
CA HIS A 55 12.18 9.71 14.64
C HIS A 55 11.95 8.72 15.78
N LYS A 56 13.00 8.38 16.56
CA LYS A 56 12.94 7.35 17.61
C LYS A 56 11.83 7.56 18.64
N LYS A 57 11.44 8.81 18.91
CA LYS A 57 10.38 9.16 19.87
C LYS A 57 9.02 8.60 19.46
N HIS A 58 8.87 8.27 18.18
CA HIS A 58 7.59 7.95 17.55
C HIS A 58 7.66 6.68 16.71
N CYS A 59 8.82 6.02 16.66
CA CYS A 59 9.08 4.82 15.86
C CYS A 59 8.26 3.61 16.31
N ASP A 60 7.84 3.52 17.57
CA ASP A 60 7.10 2.35 18.07
C ASP A 60 5.64 2.27 17.58
N ARG A 61 5.14 3.30 16.88
CA ARG A 61 3.70 3.44 16.55
C ARG A 61 3.28 2.75 15.24
N GLY A 62 4.16 2.03 14.55
CA GLY A 62 3.93 1.54 13.18
C GLY A 62 3.78 0.03 12.97
N ALA A 63 3.95 -0.81 13.99
CA ALA A 63 3.96 -2.27 13.80
C ALA A 63 2.59 -2.90 13.48
N ALA A 64 1.49 -2.14 13.54
CA ALA A 64 0.14 -2.68 13.38
C ALA A 64 -0.36 -2.76 11.91
N ALA A 65 0.31 -2.12 10.94
CA ALA A 65 -0.22 -1.96 9.59
C ALA A 65 0.23 -3.02 8.57
N SER A 66 0.71 -4.19 9.03
CA SER A 66 1.06 -5.31 8.14
C SER A 66 0.68 -6.67 8.70
N LYS A 67 -0.39 -6.74 9.51
CA LYS A 67 -1.26 -7.91 9.42
C LYS A 67 -2.16 -7.67 8.22
N VAL A 68 -1.65 -8.02 7.04
CA VAL A 68 -2.56 -8.52 6.01
C VAL A 68 -3.31 -9.65 6.70
N LEU A 69 -4.58 -9.42 7.00
CA LEU A 69 -5.51 -10.50 7.23
C LEU A 69 -5.53 -11.23 5.89
N ASN A 70 -4.64 -12.20 5.72
CA ASN A 70 -4.87 -13.25 4.75
C ASN A 70 -5.97 -14.10 5.40
N PRO A 71 -7.25 -14.02 4.98
CA PRO A 71 -8.10 -15.19 5.14
C PRO A 71 -7.42 -16.31 4.34
N ASP A 72 -6.83 -17.22 5.09
CA ASP A 72 -6.58 -18.63 4.80
C ASP A 72 -6.94 -19.12 3.38
N PRO A 73 -6.00 -19.70 2.60
CA PRO A 73 -6.32 -20.42 1.37
C PRO A 73 -6.83 -21.83 1.70
N GLU A 74 -7.94 -21.94 2.42
CA GLU A 74 -8.62 -23.21 2.63
C GLU A 74 -10.12 -23.01 2.33
N GLU A 75 -10.41 -22.65 1.08
CA GLU A 75 -11.70 -22.97 0.48
C GLU A 75 -11.72 -24.49 0.27
N THR A 76 -11.97 -25.21 1.35
CA THR A 76 -12.55 -26.55 1.30
C THR A 76 -13.88 -26.40 0.60
N VAL A 77 -13.88 -26.58 -0.72
CA VAL A 77 -15.09 -26.83 -1.50
C VAL A 77 -15.76 -28.02 -0.82
N PRO A 78 -16.93 -27.87 -0.18
CA PRO A 78 -17.66 -29.04 0.26
C PRO A 78 -17.93 -29.87 -0.99
N GLU A 79 -17.46 -31.11 -0.94
CA GLU A 79 -17.74 -32.17 -1.90
C GLU A 79 -19.22 -32.07 -2.29
N TYR A 80 -19.46 -31.64 -3.53
CA TYR A 80 -20.80 -31.63 -4.11
C TYR A 80 -21.24 -33.08 -4.15
N VAL A 81 -21.98 -33.49 -3.13
CA VAL A 81 -22.65 -34.79 -3.13
C VAL A 81 -23.80 -34.64 -4.11
N ASP A 82 -23.64 -35.25 -5.29
CA ASP A 82 -24.69 -35.41 -6.28
C ASP A 82 -25.98 -35.87 -5.59
N PRO A 83 -27.09 -35.11 -5.68
CA PRO A 83 -28.38 -35.59 -5.16
C PRO A 83 -28.79 -36.86 -5.92
N PRO A 84 -29.41 -37.85 -5.26
CA PRO A 84 -29.81 -39.08 -5.92
C PRO A 84 -30.75 -38.74 -7.07
N ALA A 85 -30.41 -39.29 -8.24
CA ALA A 85 -31.22 -39.23 -9.45
C ALA A 85 -32.69 -39.45 -9.08
N TYR A 86 -33.52 -38.47 -9.39
CA TYR A 86 -34.96 -38.63 -9.30
C TYR A 86 -35.35 -39.76 -10.27
N GLU A 87 -36.04 -40.79 -9.76
CA GLU A 87 -36.63 -41.81 -10.63
C GLU A 87 -37.87 -41.24 -11.30
N GLU A 88 -37.78 -40.93 -12.61
CA GLU A 88 -38.95 -40.80 -13.46
C GLU A 88 -39.33 -42.17 -14.02
N GLY A 89 -40.47 -42.67 -13.56
CA GLY A 89 -40.95 -44.01 -13.87
C GLY A 89 -41.40 -44.21 -15.31
N ARG A 90 -41.35 -45.49 -15.72
CA ARG A 90 -42.33 -46.14 -16.58
C ARG A 90 -42.33 -47.65 -16.34
#